data_AF-L5N4E4-F1
#
_entry.id   AF-L5N4E4-F1
#
_cell.length_a   1.000
_cell.length_b   1.000
_cell.length_c   1.000
_cell.angle_alpha   90.00
_cell.angle_beta   90.00
_cell.angle_gamma   90.00
#
_symmetry.space_group_name_H-M   'P 1'
#
loop_
_entity.id
_entity.type
_entity.pdbx_description
1 polymer ?
#
loop_
_entity_poly.entity_id
_entity_poly.type
_entity_poly.pdbx_seq_one_letter_code
_entity_poly.pdbx_strand_id
1 'polypeptide(L)'
;MGRAWSIILIASLIFLFPVAVHGEKTVDLTVSLDGFVEQYERLVYDGKEELAEELLYNRFADMENYMETRSMEEQFVWSTVLDRVNKRWSAEELKTIVKAFETLSSQKSGSDMDMMEELHSFADRASDLNIPAAVLTYEWEMHRPYYEEILGQESVSIITNSLSSMTGGSMSAREKLLAELNYIKAESPKEDGFMLAIGVVGGSILVTLTYVAIRKHPSRSKNRHNLRRQNS
;
A
#
# COMPACT_ATOMS: atom_id res chain seq x y z
N MET A 1 -34.05 -43.69 6.14
CA MET A 1 -33.13 -42.94 5.23
C MET A 1 -33.76 -41.69 4.61
N GLY A 2 -35.08 -41.63 4.37
CA GLY A 2 -35.74 -40.43 3.79
C GLY A 2 -35.74 -39.15 4.65
N ARG A 3 -35.51 -39.24 5.97
CA ARG A 3 -35.43 -38.07 6.87
C ARG A 3 -34.10 -37.30 6.79
N ALA A 4 -33.01 -37.94 6.35
CA ALA A 4 -31.72 -37.27 6.19
C ALA A 4 -31.73 -36.36 4.95
N TRP A 5 -32.35 -36.82 3.87
CA TRP A 5 -32.50 -36.06 2.63
C TRP A 5 -33.36 -34.81 2.81
N SER A 6 -34.41 -34.88 3.61
CA SER A 6 -35.24 -33.69 3.91
C SER A 6 -34.47 -32.62 4.69
N ILE A 7 -33.58 -33.01 5.61
CA ILE A 7 -32.78 -32.06 6.39
C ILE A 7 -31.73 -31.39 5.50
N ILE A 8 -31.12 -32.13 4.57
CA ILE A 8 -30.15 -31.58 3.61
C ILE A 8 -30.81 -30.60 2.64
N LEU A 9 -32.02 -30.93 2.15
CA LEU A 9 -32.78 -30.05 1.26
C LEU A 9 -33.25 -28.77 1.95
N ILE A 10 -33.67 -28.86 3.21
CA ILE A 10 -34.08 -27.67 3.99
C ILE A 10 -32.86 -26.81 4.32
N ALA A 11 -31.72 -27.43 4.68
CA ALA A 11 -30.47 -26.70 4.92
C ALA A 11 -29.92 -26.04 3.64
N SER A 12 -30.07 -26.67 2.47
CA SER A 12 -29.67 -26.06 1.20
C SER A 12 -30.62 -24.95 0.78
N LEU A 13 -31.93 -25.05 1.09
CA LEU A 13 -32.89 -23.98 0.82
C LEU A 13 -32.59 -22.74 1.69
N ILE A 14 -32.23 -22.92 2.96
CA ILE A 14 -31.90 -21.80 3.86
C ILE A 14 -30.60 -21.11 3.41
N PHE A 15 -29.63 -21.85 2.85
CA PHE A 15 -28.41 -21.27 2.28
C PHE A 15 -28.61 -20.56 0.93
N LEU A 16 -29.72 -20.82 0.23
CA LEU A 16 -30.02 -20.24 -1.09
C LEU A 16 -30.93 -19.01 -1.06
N PHE A 17 -31.50 -18.67 0.10
CA PHE A 17 -32.18 -17.39 0.28
C PHE A 17 -31.16 -16.32 0.69
N PRO A 18 -30.85 -15.33 -0.15
CA PRO A 18 -30.26 -14.11 0.36
C PRO A 18 -31.33 -13.49 1.26
N VAL A 19 -31.13 -13.56 2.58
CA VAL A 19 -31.97 -12.83 3.52
C VAL A 19 -31.75 -11.36 3.17
N ALA A 20 -32.71 -10.76 2.47
CA ALA A 20 -32.80 -9.33 2.28
C ALA A 20 -33.20 -8.71 3.64
N VAL A 21 -32.25 -8.78 4.59
CA VAL A 21 -32.29 -7.96 5.79
C VAL A 21 -32.04 -6.54 5.29
N HIS A 22 -33.12 -5.80 5.05
CA HIS A 22 -33.13 -4.35 5.21
C HIS A 22 -32.94 -4.02 6.69
N GLY A 23 -31.84 -4.50 7.25
CA GLY A 23 -31.26 -3.92 8.45
C GLY A 23 -30.56 -2.67 7.95
N GLU A 24 -30.76 -1.57 8.66
CA GLU A 24 -29.88 -0.40 8.60
C GLU A 24 -28.45 -0.92 8.61
N LYS A 25 -27.87 -1.05 7.43
CA LYS A 25 -26.46 -1.26 7.27
C LYS A 25 -25.87 0.08 7.68
N THR A 26 -25.53 0.20 8.95
CA THR A 26 -24.20 0.70 9.28
C THR A 26 -23.24 -0.25 8.54
N VAL A 27 -23.10 -0.04 7.22
CA VAL A 27 -21.94 -0.54 6.50
C VAL A 27 -20.80 0.01 7.33
N ASP A 28 -19.98 -0.89 7.85
CA ASP A 28 -18.70 -0.53 8.43
C ASP A 28 -18.02 0.35 7.37
N LEU A 29 -18.06 1.67 7.56
CA LEU A 29 -17.79 2.65 6.50
C LEU A 29 -16.39 2.40 5.93
N THR A 30 -15.49 1.99 6.83
CA THR A 30 -14.18 1.38 6.62
C THR A 30 -14.17 0.30 5.53
N VAL A 31 -15.01 -0.73 5.62
CA VAL A 31 -15.04 -1.86 4.66
C VAL A 31 -15.55 -1.40 3.28
N SER A 32 -16.36 -0.35 3.19
CA SER A 32 -16.77 0.23 1.90
C SER A 32 -15.75 1.18 1.27
N LEU A 33 -14.84 1.72 2.07
CA LEU A 33 -13.81 2.66 1.65
C LEU A 33 -12.49 1.95 1.27
N ASP A 34 -12.22 0.77 1.84
CA ASP A 34 -11.05 -0.05 1.49
C ASP A 34 -11.04 -0.46 0.00
N GLY A 35 -12.20 -0.70 -0.60
CA GLY A 35 -12.31 -1.02 -2.03
C GLY A 35 -12.33 0.20 -2.96
N PHE A 36 -12.54 1.40 -2.40
CA PHE A 36 -12.63 2.64 -3.19
C PHE A 36 -11.27 3.04 -3.76
N VAL A 37 -10.21 3.03 -2.95
CA VAL A 37 -8.86 3.42 -3.39
C VAL A 37 -8.39 2.53 -4.53
N GLU A 38 -8.47 1.21 -4.37
CA GLU A 38 -8.10 0.24 -5.40
C GLU A 38 -8.91 0.43 -6.70
N GLN A 39 -10.21 0.74 -6.58
CA GLN A 39 -11.05 1.00 -7.74
C GLN A 39 -10.68 2.32 -8.45
N TYR A 40 -10.38 3.36 -7.69
CA TYR A 40 -9.92 4.64 -8.22
C TYR A 40 -8.60 4.49 -8.98
N GLU A 41 -7.61 3.82 -8.39
CA GLU A 41 -6.32 3.58 -9.04
C GLU A 41 -6.45 2.80 -10.36
N ARG A 42 -7.32 1.79 -10.39
CA ARG A 42 -7.59 1.03 -11.62
C ARG A 42 -8.23 1.90 -12.71
N LEU A 43 -9.14 2.80 -12.35
CA LEU A 43 -9.77 3.70 -13.31
C LEU A 43 -8.74 4.69 -13.89
N VAL A 44 -7.85 5.23 -13.05
CA VAL A 44 -6.75 6.10 -13.50
C VAL A 44 -5.78 5.33 -14.40
N TYR A 45 -5.38 4.10 -14.01
CA TYR A 45 -4.51 3.24 -14.82
C TYR A 45 -5.11 2.90 -16.19
N ASP A 46 -6.42 2.66 -16.24
CA ASP A 46 -7.17 2.41 -17.48
C ASP A 46 -7.36 3.68 -18.35
N GLY A 47 -6.91 4.85 -17.90
CA GLY A 47 -7.11 6.13 -18.57
C GLY A 47 -8.56 6.64 -18.52
N LYS A 48 -9.37 6.14 -17.58
CA LYS A 48 -10.79 6.50 -17.40
C LYS A 48 -10.94 7.61 -16.35
N GLU A 49 -10.27 8.74 -16.59
CA GLU A 49 -10.20 9.84 -15.63
C GLU A 49 -11.56 10.44 -15.27
N GLU A 50 -12.48 10.58 -16.24
CA GLU A 50 -13.85 11.07 -15.99
C GLU A 50 -14.63 10.17 -15.01
N LEU A 51 -14.46 8.84 -15.12
CA LEU A 51 -15.10 7.89 -14.21
C LEU A 51 -14.42 7.88 -12.84
N ALA A 52 -13.12 8.12 -12.78
CA ALA A 52 -12.39 8.26 -11.52
C ALA A 52 -12.83 9.52 -10.77
N GLU A 53 -13.02 10.63 -11.48
CA GLU A 53 -13.56 11.88 -10.93
C GLU A 53 -14.99 11.68 -10.40
N GLU A 54 -15.87 11.05 -11.19
CA GLU A 54 -17.24 10.76 -10.77
C GLU A 54 -17.26 9.84 -9.53
N LEU A 55 -16.37 8.84 -9.48
CA LEU A 55 -16.25 7.95 -8.33
C LEU A 55 -15.82 8.72 -7.07
N LEU A 56 -14.83 9.61 -7.17
CA LEU A 56 -14.41 10.45 -6.03
C LEU A 56 -15.54 11.37 -5.60
N TYR A 57 -16.20 12.06 -6.53
CA TYR A 57 -17.29 12.98 -6.20
C TYR A 57 -18.41 12.29 -5.42
N ASN A 58 -18.78 11.08 -5.83
CA ASN A 58 -19.82 10.29 -5.16
C ASN A 58 -19.43 9.81 -3.76
N ARG A 59 -18.12 9.64 -3.49
CA ARG A 59 -17.59 9.14 -2.21
C ARG A 59 -17.02 10.22 -1.31
N PHE A 60 -16.86 11.44 -1.80
CA PHE A 60 -16.24 12.53 -1.08
C PHE A 60 -16.94 12.82 0.26
N ALA A 61 -18.28 12.86 0.27
CA ALA A 61 -19.04 13.06 1.51
C ALA A 61 -18.84 11.90 2.52
N ASP A 62 -18.72 10.66 2.03
CA ASP A 62 -18.42 9.51 2.89
C ASP A 62 -17.01 9.64 3.51
N MET A 63 -16.04 10.15 2.74
CA MET A 63 -14.67 10.41 3.19
C MET A 63 -14.60 11.53 4.22
N GLU A 64 -15.33 12.64 4.02
CA GLU A 64 -15.42 13.73 5.01
C GLU A 64 -16.00 13.23 6.33
N ASN A 65 -17.14 12.53 6.27
CA ASN A 65 -17.78 11.95 7.46
C ASN A 65 -16.86 10.96 8.19
N TYR A 66 -16.05 10.20 7.45
CA TYR A 66 -15.04 9.32 8.03
C TYR A 66 -13.97 10.11 8.79
N MET A 67 -13.45 11.18 8.18
CA MET A 67 -12.40 12.01 8.78
C MET A 67 -12.87 12.75 10.04
N GLU A 68 -14.16 13.09 10.15
CA GLU A 68 -14.72 13.66 11.38
C GLU A 68 -14.60 12.73 12.60
N THR A 69 -14.45 11.41 12.39
CA THR A 69 -14.27 10.43 13.46
C THR A 69 -12.82 10.23 13.89
N ARG A 70 -11.87 10.88 13.21
CA ARG A 70 -10.42 10.76 13.42
C ARG A 70 -9.87 11.70 14.49
N SER A 71 -8.59 11.57 14.81
CA SER A 71 -7.92 12.46 15.77
C SER A 71 -7.93 13.92 15.29
N MET A 72 -7.76 14.88 16.20
CA MET A 72 -7.68 16.29 15.82
C MET A 72 -6.48 16.59 14.89
N GLU A 73 -5.39 15.83 15.04
CA GLU A 73 -4.19 15.96 14.20
C GLU A 73 -4.48 15.48 12.77
N GLU A 74 -5.10 14.31 12.62
CA GLU A 74 -5.51 13.76 11.32
C GLU A 74 -6.55 14.65 10.61
N GLN A 75 -7.49 15.22 11.37
CA GLN A 75 -8.47 16.18 10.85
C GLN A 75 -7.80 17.47 10.36
N PHE A 76 -6.79 17.97 11.10
CA PHE A 76 -6.04 19.16 10.70
C PHE A 76 -5.27 18.92 9.40
N VAL A 77 -4.60 17.77 9.28
CA VAL A 77 -3.90 17.36 8.05
C VAL A 77 -4.88 17.29 6.88
N TRP A 78 -6.03 16.62 7.05
CA TRP A 78 -7.07 16.52 6.02
C TRP A 78 -7.59 17.89 5.56
N SER A 79 -7.90 18.78 6.50
CA SER A 79 -8.35 20.13 6.17
C SER A 79 -7.29 20.93 5.40
N THR A 80 -6.02 20.76 5.76
CA THR A 80 -4.89 21.43 5.07
C THR A 80 -4.74 20.94 3.63
N VAL A 81 -4.98 19.65 3.39
CA VAL A 81 -4.97 19.08 2.03
C VAL A 81 -6.12 19.64 1.21
N LEU A 82 -7.33 19.66 1.77
CA LEU A 82 -8.50 20.18 1.07
C LEU A 82 -8.40 21.68 0.75
N ASP A 83 -7.82 22.48 1.64
CA ASP A 83 -7.60 23.92 1.42
C ASP A 83 -6.59 24.21 0.29
N ARG A 84 -5.66 23.29 0.04
CA ARG A 84 -4.67 23.40 -1.04
C ARG A 84 -5.24 22.99 -2.40
N VAL A 85 -6.18 22.05 -2.43
CA VAL A 85 -6.84 21.63 -3.65
C VAL A 85 -7.86 22.70 -4.06
N ASN A 86 -7.66 23.29 -5.23
CA ASN A 86 -8.57 24.33 -5.70
C ASN A 86 -9.94 23.70 -6.02
N LYS A 87 -11.04 24.45 -5.88
CA LYS A 87 -12.43 23.95 -6.09
C LYS A 87 -12.71 23.39 -7.51
N ARG A 88 -11.73 23.44 -8.40
CA ARG A 88 -11.69 22.71 -9.67
C ARG A 88 -10.68 21.59 -9.51
N TRP A 89 -11.18 20.38 -9.32
CA TRP A 89 -10.33 19.22 -9.12
C TRP A 89 -9.63 18.85 -10.44
N SER A 90 -8.36 19.20 -10.58
CA SER A 90 -7.51 18.62 -11.61
C SER A 90 -7.19 17.15 -11.28
N ALA A 91 -6.83 16.36 -12.30
CA ALA A 91 -6.47 14.95 -12.11
C ALA A 91 -5.35 14.73 -11.07
N GLU A 92 -4.39 15.66 -11.01
CA GLU A 92 -3.31 15.64 -10.02
C GLU A 92 -3.83 15.90 -8.61
N GLU A 93 -4.71 16.89 -8.43
CA GLU A 93 -5.33 17.19 -7.14
C GLU A 93 -6.27 16.08 -6.64
N LEU A 94 -7.04 15.46 -7.55
CA LEU A 94 -7.88 14.29 -7.24
C LEU A 94 -7.04 13.14 -6.68
N LYS A 95 -5.90 12.87 -7.32
CA LYS A 95 -4.95 11.86 -6.87
C LYS A 95 -4.39 12.20 -5.48
N THR A 96 -4.12 13.47 -5.21
CA THR A 96 -3.69 13.92 -3.87
C THR A 96 -4.74 13.65 -2.81
N ILE A 97 -6.02 13.95 -3.07
CA ILE A 97 -7.11 13.72 -2.11
C ILE A 97 -7.25 12.23 -1.79
N VAL A 98 -7.27 11.38 -2.81
CA VAL A 98 -7.41 9.92 -2.62
C VAL A 98 -6.25 9.37 -1.81
N LYS A 99 -5.04 9.81 -2.12
CA LYS A 99 -3.82 9.41 -1.42
C LYS A 99 -3.78 9.90 0.02
N ALA A 100 -4.18 11.16 0.26
CA ALA A 100 -4.34 11.72 1.60
C ALA A 100 -5.26 10.85 2.45
N PHE A 101 -6.39 10.49 1.85
CA PHE A 101 -7.38 9.68 2.50
C PHE A 101 -6.86 8.28 2.79
N GLU A 102 -6.17 7.65 1.84
CA GLU A 102 -5.54 6.34 2.06
C GLU A 102 -4.59 6.35 3.25
N THR A 103 -3.70 7.35 3.33
CA THR A 103 -2.74 7.47 4.43
C THR A 103 -3.45 7.61 5.79
N LEU A 104 -4.38 8.57 5.90
CA LEU A 104 -5.09 8.86 7.15
C LEU A 104 -6.14 7.78 7.52
N SER A 105 -6.65 7.06 6.52
CA SER A 105 -7.63 5.98 6.74
C SER A 105 -6.96 4.66 7.10
N SER A 106 -5.71 4.45 6.72
CA SER A 106 -5.01 3.21 7.00
C SER A 106 -4.80 3.04 8.52
N GLN A 107 -5.48 2.05 9.11
CA GLN A 107 -5.06 1.44 10.39
C GLN A 107 -3.90 0.45 10.19
N LYS A 108 -3.33 0.42 8.98
CA LYS A 108 -2.45 -0.64 8.52
C LYS A 108 -1.02 -0.21 8.80
N SER A 109 -0.33 -0.98 9.62
CA SER A 109 1.11 -0.91 9.94
C SER A 109 2.06 -0.94 8.72
N GLY A 110 1.56 -0.86 7.48
CA GLY A 110 2.31 -0.74 6.22
C GLY A 110 2.27 0.65 5.57
N SER A 111 1.42 1.57 6.04
CA SER A 111 1.33 2.95 5.49
C SER A 111 2.67 3.68 5.58
N ASP A 112 3.38 3.50 6.69
CA ASP A 112 4.67 4.14 6.93
C ASP A 112 5.75 3.58 6.00
N MET A 113 5.64 2.29 5.62
CA MET A 113 6.57 1.65 4.68
C MET A 113 6.33 2.17 3.25
N ASP A 114 5.07 2.23 2.81
CA ASP A 114 4.72 2.72 1.48
C ASP A 114 5.08 4.22 1.36
N MET A 115 4.87 5.02 2.41
CA MET A 115 5.28 6.42 2.43
C MET A 115 6.80 6.62 2.49
N MET A 116 7.54 5.74 3.16
CA MET A 116 9.00 5.74 3.12
C MET A 116 9.53 5.35 1.75
N GLU A 117 8.89 4.41 1.05
CA GLU A 117 9.21 4.07 -0.34
C GLU A 117 8.98 5.29 -1.27
N GLU A 118 7.90 6.04 -1.06
CA GLU A 118 7.67 7.26 -1.80
C GLU A 118 8.69 8.36 -1.50
N LEU A 119 9.06 8.53 -0.22
CA LEU A 119 10.13 9.45 0.16
C LEU A 119 11.47 9.04 -0.49
N HIS A 120 11.75 7.74 -0.60
CA HIS A 120 12.90 7.23 -1.33
C HIS A 120 12.80 7.54 -2.82
N SER A 121 11.63 7.38 -3.43
CA SER A 121 11.40 7.72 -4.83
C SER A 121 11.59 9.23 -5.09
N PHE A 122 11.16 10.07 -4.14
CA PHE A 122 11.38 11.51 -4.17
C PHE A 122 12.87 11.84 -4.05
N ALA A 123 13.60 11.16 -3.16
CA ALA A 123 15.05 11.33 -3.02
C ALA A 123 15.80 10.92 -4.29
N ASP A 124 15.41 9.80 -4.90
CA ASP A 124 16.00 9.33 -6.15
C ASP A 124 15.73 10.32 -7.30
N ARG A 125 14.52 10.90 -7.37
CA ARG A 125 14.21 11.99 -8.31
C ARG A 125 14.96 13.28 -8.00
N ALA A 126 15.08 13.65 -6.73
CA ALA A 126 15.86 14.80 -6.30
C ALA A 126 17.35 14.66 -6.67
N SER A 127 17.84 13.44 -6.93
CA SER A 127 19.20 13.21 -7.43
C SER A 127 19.37 13.52 -8.93
N ASP A 128 18.29 13.49 -9.73
CA ASP A 128 18.35 13.76 -11.17
C ASP A 128 18.45 15.26 -11.47
N LEU A 129 19.66 15.70 -11.84
CA LEU A 129 19.99 17.08 -12.16
C LEU A 129 19.11 17.73 -13.24
N ASN A 130 18.44 16.95 -14.08
CA ASN A 130 17.56 17.47 -15.14
C ASN A 130 16.21 17.95 -14.60
N ILE A 131 15.83 17.56 -13.38
CA ILE A 131 14.57 17.99 -12.77
C ILE A 131 14.74 19.40 -12.18
N PRO A 132 13.91 20.38 -12.59
CA PRO A 132 13.95 21.74 -12.04
C PRO A 132 13.55 21.77 -10.56
N ALA A 133 14.18 22.66 -9.79
CA ALA A 133 13.86 22.85 -8.38
C ALA A 133 12.37 23.17 -8.13
N ALA A 134 11.74 23.95 -9.03
CA ALA A 134 10.32 24.28 -8.93
C ALA A 134 9.40 23.05 -8.98
N VAL A 135 9.76 22.02 -9.76
CA VAL A 135 8.99 20.77 -9.86
C VAL A 135 9.13 19.98 -8.55
N LEU A 136 10.34 19.90 -8.00
CA LEU A 136 10.59 19.24 -6.71
C LEU A 136 9.89 19.95 -5.56
N THR A 137 9.88 21.28 -5.54
CA THR A 137 9.18 22.08 -4.53
C THR A 137 7.67 21.87 -4.61
N TYR A 138 7.09 21.84 -5.82
CA TYR A 138 5.67 21.59 -6.01
C TYR A 138 5.25 20.21 -5.48
N GLU A 139 5.99 19.17 -5.85
CA GLU A 139 5.73 17.82 -5.39
C GLU A 139 5.91 17.66 -3.88
N TRP A 140 6.98 18.25 -3.33
CA TRP A 140 7.19 18.27 -1.89
C TRP A 140 6.04 18.93 -1.16
N GLU A 141 5.61 20.12 -1.59
CA GLU A 141 4.48 20.82 -0.97
C GLU A 141 3.16 20.06 -1.12
N MET A 142 2.98 19.29 -2.20
CA MET A 142 1.80 18.43 -2.35
C MET A 142 1.75 17.32 -1.29
N HIS A 143 2.90 16.76 -0.93
CA HIS A 143 3.01 15.63 0.01
C HIS A 143 3.39 16.02 1.44
N ARG A 144 3.80 17.28 1.63
CA ARG A 144 4.27 17.81 2.91
C ARG A 144 3.34 17.54 4.09
N PRO A 145 2.01 17.74 4.01
CA PRO A 145 1.12 17.49 5.15
C PRO A 145 1.20 16.05 5.66
N TYR A 146 1.51 15.08 4.79
CA TYR A 146 1.65 13.67 5.18
C TYR A 146 3.00 13.38 5.82
N TYR A 147 4.06 14.00 5.30
CA TYR A 147 5.39 13.85 5.87
C TYR A 147 5.49 14.47 7.27
N GLU A 148 4.67 15.49 7.58
CA GLU A 148 4.63 16.11 8.92
C GLU A 148 4.15 15.12 9.99
N GLU A 149 3.22 14.23 9.65
CA GLU A 149 2.70 13.20 10.57
C GLU A 149 3.75 12.12 10.87
N ILE A 150 4.51 11.68 9.85
CA ILE A 150 5.46 10.56 9.98
C ILE A 150 6.83 11.00 10.48
N LEU A 151 7.39 12.07 9.91
CA LEU A 151 8.77 12.52 10.19
C LEU A 151 8.82 13.59 11.28
N GLY A 152 7.67 14.14 11.66
CA GLY A 152 7.56 15.28 12.55
C GLY A 152 7.86 16.61 11.86
N GLN A 153 7.32 17.68 12.45
CA GLN A 153 7.38 19.03 11.91
C GLN A 153 8.81 19.57 11.74
N GLU A 154 9.74 19.16 12.62
CA GLU A 154 11.14 19.60 12.57
C GLU A 154 11.84 19.10 11.30
N SER A 155 11.81 17.78 11.05
CA SER A 155 12.41 17.14 9.87
C SER A 155 11.86 17.72 8.56
N VAL A 156 10.55 17.91 8.49
CA VAL A 156 9.89 18.50 7.32
C VAL A 156 10.31 19.95 7.09
N SER A 157 10.46 20.74 8.16
CA SER A 157 10.87 22.14 8.04
C SER A 157 12.28 22.28 7.46
N ILE A 158 13.18 21.37 7.84
CA ILE A 158 14.57 21.34 7.35
C ILE A 158 14.57 21.07 5.84
N ILE A 159 13.87 20.03 5.38
CA ILE A 159 13.76 19.70 3.95
C ILE A 159 13.13 20.83 3.14
N THR A 160 12.07 21.45 3.69
CA THR A 160 11.37 22.58 3.04
C THR A 160 12.30 23.79 2.87
N ASN A 161 13.14 24.07 3.86
CA ASN A 161 14.14 25.14 3.79
C ASN A 161 15.26 24.82 2.78
N SER A 162 15.70 23.56 2.71
CA SER A 162 16.66 23.07 1.71
C SER A 162 16.12 23.20 0.28
N LEU A 163 14.86 22.82 0.04
CA LEU A 163 14.16 22.99 -1.25
C LEU A 163 13.99 24.47 -1.62
N SER A 164 13.57 25.31 -0.66
CA SER A 164 13.45 26.75 -0.88
C SER A 164 14.79 27.37 -1.30
N SER A 165 15.90 26.91 -0.70
CA SER A 165 17.26 27.34 -1.04
C SER A 165 17.72 26.85 -2.42
N MET A 166 17.17 25.74 -2.94
CA MET A 166 17.47 25.26 -4.30
C MET A 166 16.84 26.11 -5.39
N THR A 167 15.69 26.76 -5.14
CA THR A 167 15.06 27.65 -6.12
C THR A 167 15.95 28.85 -6.48
N GLY A 168 16.92 29.19 -5.61
CA GLY A 168 17.98 30.18 -5.86
C GLY A 168 19.15 29.68 -6.73
N GLY A 169 19.11 28.45 -7.26
CA GLY A 169 20.09 27.94 -8.23
C GLY A 169 21.38 27.36 -7.66
N SER A 170 21.44 27.10 -6.34
CA SER A 170 22.65 26.58 -5.70
C SER A 170 22.73 25.05 -5.78
N MET A 171 23.72 24.50 -6.50
CA MET A 171 24.03 23.05 -6.49
C MET A 171 24.35 22.54 -5.07
N SER A 172 24.92 23.39 -4.22
CA SER A 172 25.18 23.06 -2.82
C SER A 172 23.89 22.87 -1.99
N ALA A 173 22.79 23.54 -2.35
CA ALA A 173 21.49 23.31 -1.71
C ALA A 173 20.92 21.95 -2.09
N ARG A 174 21.18 21.47 -3.32
CA ARG A 174 20.77 20.15 -3.78
C ARG A 174 21.53 19.03 -3.10
N GLU A 175 22.83 19.19 -2.89
CA GLU A 175 23.65 18.24 -2.13
C GLU A 175 23.20 18.15 -0.66
N LYS A 176 22.84 19.28 -0.04
CA LYS A 176 22.29 19.31 1.33
C LYS A 176 20.94 18.61 1.42
N LEU A 177 20.03 18.89 0.49
CA LEU A 177 18.75 18.18 0.40
C LEU A 177 18.96 16.66 0.31
N LEU A 178 19.87 16.21 -0.56
CA LEU A 178 20.16 14.79 -0.71
C LEU A 178 20.79 14.19 0.54
N ALA A 179 21.64 14.93 1.27
CA ALA A 179 22.20 14.46 2.52
C ALA A 179 21.11 14.23 3.59
N GLU A 180 20.15 15.15 3.69
CA GLU A 180 19.03 15.06 4.64
C GLU A 180 18.05 13.94 4.27
N LEU A 181 17.70 13.81 2.99
CA LEU A 181 16.85 12.70 2.52
C LEU A 181 17.52 11.34 2.69
N ASN A 182 18.83 11.24 2.47
CA ASN A 182 19.59 10.00 2.69
C ASN A 182 19.74 9.66 4.17
N TYR A 183 19.80 10.66 5.05
CA TYR A 183 19.80 10.44 6.50
C TYR A 183 18.50 9.77 6.95
N ILE A 184 17.35 10.27 6.48
CA ILE A 184 16.03 9.69 6.77
C ILE A 184 15.90 8.27 6.17
N LYS A 185 16.39 8.07 4.95
CA LYS A 185 16.45 6.74 4.29
C LYS A 185 17.27 5.72 5.10
N ALA A 186 18.38 6.14 5.69
CA ALA A 186 19.25 5.26 6.46
C ALA A 186 18.66 4.86 7.83
N GLU A 187 17.76 5.68 8.38
CA GLU A 187 17.10 5.46 9.67
C GLU A 187 15.81 4.62 9.54
N SER A 188 15.25 4.51 8.33
CA SER A 188 14.13 3.61 8.03
C SER A 188 14.51 2.13 8.28
N PRO A 189 13.65 1.31 8.92
CA PRO A 189 13.92 -0.09 9.15
C PRO A 189 14.00 -0.83 7.81
N LYS A 190 15.22 -1.21 7.42
CA LYS A 190 15.48 -1.92 6.16
C LYS A 190 14.66 -3.20 6.04
N GLU A 191 14.14 -3.42 4.83
CA GLU A 191 13.51 -4.64 4.31
C GLU A 191 14.35 -5.93 4.47
N ASP A 192 15.59 -5.81 4.95
CA ASP A 192 16.51 -6.90 5.29
C ASP A 192 15.85 -7.96 6.19
N GLY A 193 14.94 -7.55 7.08
CA GLY A 193 14.20 -8.47 7.96
C GLY A 193 13.25 -9.41 7.21
N PHE A 194 12.58 -8.92 6.16
CA PHE A 194 11.61 -9.70 5.38
C PHE A 194 12.31 -10.71 4.46
N MET A 195 13.40 -10.29 3.80
CA MET A 195 14.25 -11.18 3.00
C MET A 195 14.88 -12.30 3.86
N LEU A 196 15.34 -11.96 5.07
CA LEU A 196 15.89 -12.94 6.00
C LEU A 196 14.79 -13.91 6.50
N ALA A 197 13.59 -13.40 6.79
CA ALA A 197 12.45 -14.23 7.15
C ALA A 197 12.04 -15.19 6.01
N ILE A 198 11.99 -14.72 4.77
CA ILE A 198 11.74 -15.57 3.59
C ILE A 198 12.84 -16.64 3.45
N GLY A 199 14.10 -16.26 3.64
CA GLY A 199 15.23 -17.19 3.60
C GLY A 199 15.12 -18.30 4.66
N VAL A 200 14.77 -17.95 5.90
CA VAL A 200 14.63 -18.91 7.00
C VAL A 200 13.41 -19.82 6.79
N VAL A 201 12.25 -19.26 6.45
CA VAL A 201 11.03 -20.03 6.23
C VAL A 201 11.17 -20.92 4.98
N GLY A 202 11.60 -20.35 3.85
CA GLY A 202 11.83 -21.10 2.61
C GLY A 202 12.91 -22.18 2.75
N GLY A 203 14.00 -21.87 3.46
CA GLY A 203 15.06 -22.82 3.78
C GLY A 203 14.56 -23.98 4.63
N SER A 204 13.75 -23.71 5.66
CA SER A 204 13.18 -24.74 6.53
C SER A 204 12.27 -25.73 5.78
N ILE A 205 11.48 -25.23 4.81
CA ILE A 205 10.61 -26.03 3.95
C ILE A 205 11.42 -26.93 3.01
N LEU A 206 12.47 -26.39 2.38
CA LEU A 206 13.35 -27.17 1.50
C LEU A 206 14.07 -28.29 2.26
N VAL A 207 14.57 -28.00 3.46
CA VAL A 207 15.23 -29.00 4.32
C VAL A 207 14.25 -30.09 4.74
N THR A 208 13.02 -29.73 5.15
CA THR A 208 12.01 -30.73 5.53
C THR A 208 11.58 -31.58 4.34
N LEU A 209 11.34 -30.99 3.16
CA LEU A 209 10.99 -31.74 1.96
C LEU A 209 12.11 -32.68 1.52
N THR A 210 13.36 -32.21 1.56
CA THR A 210 14.55 -33.01 1.23
C THR A 210 14.71 -34.18 2.20
N TYR A 211 14.56 -33.91 3.51
CA TYR A 211 14.62 -34.94 4.55
C TYR A 211 13.53 -36.01 4.37
N VAL A 212 12.29 -35.59 4.10
CA VAL A 212 11.17 -36.52 3.85
C VAL A 212 11.40 -37.32 2.57
N ALA A 213 11.91 -36.72 1.50
CA ALA A 213 12.21 -37.39 0.25
C ALA A 213 13.29 -38.49 0.42
N ILE A 214 14.37 -38.19 1.13
CA ILE A 214 15.45 -39.15 1.43
C ILE A 214 14.93 -40.28 2.32
N ARG A 215 14.11 -39.97 3.33
CA ARG A 215 13.59 -40.97 4.27
C ARG A 215 12.53 -41.89 3.66
N LYS A 216 11.64 -41.39 2.80
CA LYS A 216 10.56 -42.19 2.17
C LYS A 216 11.01 -42.95 0.92
N HIS A 217 12.08 -42.53 0.25
CA HIS A 217 12.61 -43.19 -0.93
C HIS A 217 14.09 -43.59 -0.77
N PRO A 218 14.41 -44.61 0.05
CA PRO A 218 15.69 -45.27 -0.05
C PRO A 218 15.71 -46.01 -1.40
N SER A 219 16.33 -45.38 -2.40
CA SER A 219 16.85 -45.97 -3.64
C SER A 219 16.11 -47.20 -4.16
N ARG A 220 15.03 -47.00 -4.92
CA ARG A 220 14.35 -48.05 -5.71
C ARG A 220 15.20 -48.52 -6.92
N SER A 221 16.51 -48.69 -6.75
CA SER A 221 17.49 -48.97 -7.80
C SER A 221 18.38 -50.18 -7.48
N LYS A 222 17.82 -51.28 -6.98
CA LYS A 222 18.58 -52.55 -6.83
C LYS A 222 18.01 -53.81 -7.46
N ASN A 223 16.86 -53.77 -8.15
CA ASN A 223 16.27 -54.99 -8.73
C ASN A 223 16.03 -54.92 -10.24
N ARG A 224 17.06 -54.58 -11.05
CA ARG A 224 16.95 -54.69 -12.51
C ARG A 224 17.93 -55.65 -13.19
N HIS A 225 18.78 -56.36 -12.44
CA HIS A 225 19.82 -57.21 -13.03
C HIS A 225 19.80 -58.72 -12.74
N ASN A 226 18.75 -59.27 -12.11
CA ASN A 226 18.68 -60.72 -11.83
C ASN A 226 17.65 -61.52 -12.66
N LEU A 227 16.98 -60.93 -13.64
CA LEU A 227 15.98 -61.65 -14.47
C LEU A 227 16.53 -62.32 -15.74
N ARG A 228 17.86 -62.34 -15.95
CA ARG A 228 18.48 -62.93 -17.17
C ARG A 228 19.36 -64.16 -16.92
N ARG A 229 19.16 -64.86 -15.80
CA ARG A 229 19.92 -66.10 -15.48
C ARG A 229 19.04 -67.17 -14.83
N GLN A 230 17.89 -67.49 -15.44
CA GLN A 230 17.13 -68.70 -15.09
C GLN A 230 16.46 -69.37 -16.30
N ASN A 231 17.06 -69.24 -17.50
CA ASN A 231 16.72 -70.08 -18.65
C ASN A 231 18.02 -70.44 -19.38
N SER A 232 18.72 -71.43 -18.86
CA SER A 232 19.69 -72.28 -19.56
C SER A 232 19.78 -73.61 -18.82
#